data_AF-A0A958RM32-F1
#
_entry.id   AF-A0A958RM32-F1
#
_cell.length_a   1.000
_cell.length_b   1.000
_cell.length_c   1.000
_cell.angle_alpha   90.00
_cell.angle_beta   90.00
_cell.angle_gamma   90.00
#
_symmetry.space_group_name_H-M   'P 1'
#
loop_
_entity.id
_entity.type
_entity.pdbx_description
1 polymer ?
#
loop_
_entity_poly.entity_id
_entity_poly.type
_entity_poly.pdbx_seq_one_letter_code
_entity_poly.pdbx_strand_id
1 'polypeptide(L)'
;MICFPRRWQLWLGDLIGILWFDVLRVRRDLVIANIGRAFPTMPLSDRIKLGRRSLCHQGRTLIEFCHFPFFEKQDVDHHFDLIGLDHVQKA
;
A
#
# COMPACT_ATOMS: atom_id res chain seq x y z
N MET A 1 -1.16 19.32 12.41
CA MET A 1 -0.61 18.22 11.59
C MET A 1 -0.30 17.05 12.51
N ILE A 2 -0.65 15.82 12.13
CA ILE A 2 -0.44 14.62 12.94
C ILE A 2 1.07 14.33 12.97
N CYS A 3 1.78 15.06 13.83
CA CYS A 3 3.21 14.96 14.07
C CYS A 3 3.51 13.71 14.91
N PHE A 4 3.08 12.55 14.43
CA PHE A 4 3.36 11.27 15.07
C PHE A 4 4.57 10.64 14.40
N PRO A 5 5.44 9.96 15.16
CA PRO A 5 6.59 9.26 14.58
C PRO A 5 6.14 8.28 13.49
N ARG A 6 6.91 8.17 12.39
CA ARG A 6 6.57 7.32 11.24
C ARG A 6 6.16 5.89 11.61
N ARG A 7 6.74 5.33 12.68
CA ARG A 7 6.38 4.00 13.20
C ARG A 7 4.90 3.89 13.60
N TRP A 8 4.34 4.93 14.21
CA TRP A 8 2.93 4.98 14.60
C TRP A 8 2.00 5.12 13.40
N GLN A 9 2.39 5.92 12.41
CA GLN A 9 1.65 6.06 11.16
C GLN A 9 1.58 4.72 10.40
N LEU A 10 2.71 4.01 10.31
CA LEU A 10 2.79 2.69 9.71
C LEU A 10 1.95 1.66 10.46
N TRP A 11 2.02 1.69 11.80
CA TRP A 11 1.21 0.81 12.64
C TRP A 11 -0.30 1.08 12.48
N LEU A 12 -0.70 2.34 12.39
CA LEU A 12 -2.10 2.71 12.13
C LEU A 12 -2.55 2.21 10.76
N GLY A 13 -1.71 2.34 9.73
CA GLY A 13 -1.97 1.78 8.41
C GLY A 13 -2.12 0.26 8.42
N ASP A 14 -1.26 -0.44 9.17
CA ASP A 14 -1.38 -1.88 9.37
C ASP A 14 -2.68 -2.26 10.07
N LEU A 15 -3.06 -1.53 11.12
CA LEU A 15 -4.30 -1.75 11.83
C LEU A 15 -5.51 -1.59 10.90
N ILE A 16 -5.53 -0.56 10.06
CA ILE A 16 -6.59 -0.35 9.06
C ILE A 16 -6.67 -1.55 8.11
N GLY A 17 -5.54 -2.00 7.57
CA GLY A 17 -5.51 -3.14 6.65
C GLY A 17 -5.93 -4.47 7.30
N ILE A 18 -5.55 -4.69 8.56
CA ILE A 18 -5.98 -5.85 9.35
C ILE A 18 -7.49 -5.81 9.59
N LEU A 19 -8.03 -4.68 10.06
CA LEU A 19 -9.47 -4.53 10.28
C LEU A 19 -10.27 -4.71 8.98
N TRP A 20 -9.76 -4.19 7.86
CA TRP A 20 -10.37 -4.38 6.56
C TRP A 20 -10.42 -5.85 6.17
N PHE A 21 -9.29 -6.57 6.24
CA PHE A 21 -9.20 -7.95 5.78
C PHE A 21 -9.89 -8.96 6.72
N ASP A 22 -9.66 -8.83 8.02
CA ASP A 22 -10.05 -9.82 9.02
C ASP A 22 -11.46 -9.55 9.59
N VAL A 23 -11.81 -8.28 9.84
CA VAL A 23 -13.08 -7.89 10.48
C VAL A 23 -14.15 -7.58 9.45
N LEU A 24 -13.91 -6.62 8.56
CA LEU A 24 -14.90 -6.21 7.55
C LEU A 24 -15.02 -7.24 6.43
N ARG A 25 -13.94 -7.99 6.13
CA ARG A 25 -13.84 -8.98 5.06
C ARG A 25 -14.24 -8.43 3.68
N VAL A 26 -14.27 -7.12 3.53
CA VAL A 26 -14.72 -6.43 2.32
C VAL A 26 -13.71 -6.72 1.20
N ARG A 27 -14.20 -7.30 0.10
CA ARG A 27 -13.42 -7.66 -1.11
C ARG A 27 -12.29 -8.67 -0.87
N ARG A 28 -12.27 -9.39 0.25
CA ARG A 28 -11.26 -10.43 0.52
C ARG A 28 -11.18 -11.46 -0.60
N ASP A 29 -12.33 -11.97 -1.05
CA ASP A 29 -12.38 -13.01 -2.08
C ASP A 29 -11.90 -12.49 -3.43
N LEU A 30 -12.21 -11.23 -3.75
CA LEU A 30 -11.74 -10.58 -4.97
C LEU A 30 -10.21 -10.44 -4.98
N VAL A 31 -9.62 -10.03 -3.85
CA VAL A 31 -8.16 -9.93 -3.71
C VAL A 31 -7.50 -11.30 -3.89
N ILE A 32 -8.02 -12.33 -3.23
CA ILE A 32 -7.48 -13.70 -3.34
C ILE A 32 -7.63 -14.23 -4.78
N ALA A 33 -8.77 -13.96 -5.43
CA ALA A 33 -9.01 -14.36 -6.82
C ALA A 33 -8.07 -13.64 -7.80
N ASN A 34 -7.80 -12.34 -7.59
CA ASN A 34 -6.87 -11.57 -8.41
C ASN A 34 -5.43 -12.09 -8.24
N ILE A 35 -5.02 -12.39 -7.00
CA ILE A 35 -3.73 -13.02 -6.74
C ILE A 35 -3.65 -14.39 -7.42
N GLY A 36 -4.74 -15.16 -7.39
CA GLY A 36 -4.79 -16.45 -8.09
C GLY A 36 -4.68 -16.35 -9.60
N ARG A 37 -5.20 -15.26 -10.20
CA ARG A 37 -5.03 -14.99 -11.63
C ARG A 37 -3.60 -14.55 -11.97
N ALA A 38 -3.00 -13.71 -11.14
CA ALA A 38 -1.62 -13.23 -11.34
C ALA A 38 -0.56 -14.31 -11.04
N PHE A 39 -0.83 -15.19 -10.06
CA PHE A 39 0.05 -16.26 -9.62
C PHE A 39 -0.69 -17.61 -9.59
N PRO A 40 -0.94 -18.23 -10.77
CA PRO A 40 -1.77 -19.45 -10.87
C PRO A 40 -1.25 -20.64 -10.07
N THR A 41 0.07 -20.77 -9.92
CA THR A 41 0.73 -21.88 -9.21
C THR A 41 0.82 -21.68 -7.70
N MET A 42 0.50 -20.50 -7.19
CA MET A 42 0.60 -20.21 -5.75
C MET A 42 -0.51 -20.93 -4.97
N PRO A 43 -0.24 -21.62 -3.84
CA PRO A 43 -1.27 -22.27 -3.04
C PRO A 43 -2.18 -21.27 -2.33
N LEU A 44 -3.44 -21.66 -2.07
CA LEU A 44 -4.47 -20.78 -1.49
C LEU A 44 -4.04 -20.14 -0.16
N SER A 45 -3.38 -20.89 0.71
CA SER A 45 -2.89 -20.41 2.00
C SER A 45 -1.93 -19.22 1.85
N ASP A 46 -1.05 -19.28 0.86
CA ASP A 46 -0.09 -18.19 0.59
C ASP A 46 -0.73 -17.02 -0.15
N ARG A 47 -1.75 -17.27 -0.98
CA ARG A 47 -2.58 -16.20 -1.56
C ARG A 47 -3.30 -15.40 -0.48
N ILE A 48 -3.83 -16.07 0.55
CA ILE A 48 -4.48 -15.42 1.69
C ILE A 48 -3.48 -14.55 2.46
N LYS A 49 -2.28 -15.10 2.77
CA LYS A 49 -1.22 -14.34 3.45
C LYS A 49 -0.77 -13.14 2.63
N LEU A 50 -0.61 -13.31 1.32
CA LEU A 50 -0.23 -12.23 0.41
C LEU A 50 -1.32 -11.16 0.32
N GLY A 51 -2.59 -11.56 0.21
CA GLY A 51 -3.72 -10.64 0.20
C GLY A 51 -3.82 -9.81 1.48
N ARG A 52 -3.63 -10.44 2.65
CA ARG A 52 -3.60 -9.75 3.93
C ARG A 52 -2.49 -8.70 3.98
N ARG A 53 -1.26 -9.08 3.60
CA ARG A 53 -0.11 -8.15 3.54
C ARG A 53 -0.36 -7.01 2.55
N SER A 54 -0.95 -7.31 1.40
CA SER A 54 -1.30 -6.30 0.39
C SER A 54 -2.29 -5.26 0.95
N LEU A 55 -3.28 -5.67 1.74
CA LEU A 55 -4.23 -4.74 2.34
C LEU A 55 -3.63 -3.94 3.51
N CYS A 56 -2.70 -4.51 4.26
CA CYS A 56 -1.90 -3.77 5.24
C CYS A 56 -1.07 -2.67 4.54
N HIS A 57 -0.42 -2.99 3.42
CA HIS A 57 0.29 -2.02 2.60
C HIS A 57 -0.65 -0.94 2.05
N GLN A 58 -1.85 -1.32 1.62
CA GLN A 58 -2.86 -0.37 1.15
C GLN A 58 -3.34 0.56 2.29
N GLY A 59 -3.51 0.04 3.51
CA GLY A 59 -3.78 0.86 4.69
C GLY A 59 -2.67 1.86 5.01
N ARG A 60 -1.40 1.46 4.90
CA ARG A 60 -0.25 2.38 5.00
C ARG A 60 -0.28 3.45 3.91
N THR A 61 -0.57 3.05 2.67
CA THR A 61 -0.68 3.97 1.53
C THR A 61 -1.80 4.99 1.75
N LEU A 62 -2.92 4.58 2.37
CA LEU A 62 -4.00 5.51 2.72
C LEU A 62 -3.53 6.57 3.73
N ILE A 63 -2.75 6.17 4.75
CA ILE A 63 -2.15 7.12 5.69
C ILE A 63 -1.17 8.06 4.98
N GLU A 64 -0.32 7.55 4.10
CA GLU A 64 0.59 8.37 3.28
C GLU A 64 -0.19 9.35 2.40
N PHE A 65 -1.29 8.91 1.80
CA PHE A 65 -2.15 9.75 0.97
C PHE A 65 -2.78 10.90 1.76
N CYS A 66 -3.11 10.71 3.03
CA CYS A 66 -3.57 11.80 3.90
C CYS A 66 -2.51 12.89 4.14
N HIS A 67 -1.22 12.61 3.88
CA HIS A 67 -0.14 13.60 3.96
C HIS A 67 0.05 14.36 2.64
N PHE A 68 -0.49 13.85 1.53
CA PHE A 68 -0.30 14.42 0.20
C PHE A 68 -0.72 15.90 0.07
N PRO A 69 -1.79 16.41 0.73
CA PRO A 69 -2.14 17.83 0.69
C PRO A 69 -1.07 18.77 1.28
N PHE A 70 -0.13 18.24 2.06
CA PHE A 70 0.97 18.99 2.67
C PHE A 70 2.32 18.66 2.03
N PHE A 71 2.31 17.93 0.92
CA PHE A 71 3.52 17.49 0.23
C PHE A 71 3.97 18.57 -0.75
N GLU A 72 5.20 19.06 -0.60
CA GLU A 72 5.77 20.09 -1.45
C GLU A 72 6.72 19.49 -2.49
N LYS A 73 7.04 20.26 -3.54
CA LYS A 73 7.94 19.79 -4.61
C LYS A 73 9.33 19.42 -4.06
N GLN A 74 9.82 20.15 -3.07
CA GLN A 74 11.10 19.87 -2.40
C GLN A 74 11.11 18.52 -1.67
N ASP A 75 9.94 18.05 -1.19
CA ASP A 75 9.83 16.75 -0.54
C ASP A 75 9.97 15.59 -1.53
N VAL A 76 9.62 15.82 -2.81
CA VAL A 76 9.82 14.82 -3.88
C VAL A 76 11.30 14.50 -3.99
N ASP A 77 12.13 15.53 -4.13
CA ASP A 77 13.59 15.39 -4.34
C ASP A 77 14.29 14.79 -3.10
N HIS A 78 13.73 14.99 -1.91
CA HIS A 78 14.27 14.44 -0.66
C HIS A 78 13.86 12.99 -0.37
N HIS A 79 12.71 12.55 -0.87
CA HIS A 79 12.13 11.24 -0.51
C HIS A 79 12.08 10.23 -1.65
N PHE A 80 12.26 10.64 -2.90
CA PHE A 80 12.09 9.77 -4.06
C PHE A 80 13.29 9.83 -5.00
N ASP A 81 13.83 8.66 -5.33
CA ASP A 81 14.76 8.49 -6.44
C ASP A 81 13.97 8.24 -7.73
N LEU A 82 14.02 9.19 -8.66
CA LEU A 82 13.29 9.11 -9.93
C LEU A 82 14.17 8.47 -11.02
N ILE A 83 13.85 7.24 -11.39
CA ILE A 83 14.60 6.45 -12.39
C ILE A 83 13.86 6.47 -13.73
N GLY A 84 14.58 6.75 -14.83
CA GLY A 84 14.02 6.67 -16.19
C GLY A 84 13.29 7.91 -16.69
N LEU A 85 13.45 9.06 -16.02
CA LEU A 85 12.90 10.36 -16.45
C LEU A 85 13.31 10.74 -17.88
N ASP A 86 14.49 10.30 -18.33
CA ASP A 86 15.01 10.54 -19.67
C ASP A 86 14.10 9.99 -20.79
N HIS A 87 13.30 8.96 -20.51
CA HIS A 87 12.34 8.41 -21.48
C HIS A 87 11.09 9.27 -21.61
N VAL A 88 10.70 9.98 -20.55
CA VAL A 88 9.52 10.84 -20.53
C VAL A 88 9.79 12.16 -21.27
N GLN A 89 10.99 12.71 -21.14
CA GLN A 89 11.36 13.96 -21.82
C GLN A 89 11.57 13.80 -23.34
N LYS A 90 11.71 12.57 -23.82
CA LYS A 90 11.93 12.24 -25.24
C LYS A 90 10.65 11.86 -25.99
N ALA A 91 9.51 11.75 -25.30
CA ALA A 91 8.19 11.45 -25.86
C ALA A 91 7.42 12.74 -26.15
#